data_AF-A0A7W4PC37-F1
#
_entry.id   AF-A0A7W4PC37-F1
#
_cell.length_a   1.000
_cell.length_b   1.000
_cell.length_c   1.000
_cell.angle_alpha   90.00
_cell.angle_beta   90.00
_cell.angle_gamma   90.00
#
_symmetry.space_group_name_H-M   'P 1'
#
loop_
_entity.id
_entity.type
_entity.pdbx_description
1 polymer ?
#
loop_
_entity_poly.entity_id
_entity_poly.type
_entity_poly.pdbx_seq_one_letter_code
_entity_poly.pdbx_strand_id
1 'polypeptide(L)'
;TYAITASGAASSAPANYTIAYQPGTLTIDPAALTVTALNQTSTYGQVPDLGTSAYSTSGLVNGDTVSGVTLATAATGKSAVGNYDITASAAQGSGLSNYAVTYQPGTLTIDPAALTVTALNQSSTYGQAPDLGTSAYSTSGLVNGDTVSGVTLATAATGKSAVGNYDITASAAQGSGLSNYAVTYQPGTLTIDPAALTVTALNQSSTYGQAPSLDGSAYSVTGLVNGDTLSGVTLATAATGRSAVGNYDITASAAQGSGLANYAVTYQPGTLTI
;
A
#
# COMPACT_ATOMS: atom_id res chain seq x y z
N THR A 1 -10.74 64.34 -3.33
CA THR A 1 -11.84 65.28 -3.65
C THR A 1 -11.33 66.32 -4.62
N TYR A 2 -12.20 66.87 -5.46
CA TYR A 2 -11.88 67.89 -6.46
C TYR A 2 -12.84 69.06 -6.33
N ALA A 3 -12.38 70.27 -6.62
CA ALA A 3 -13.25 71.45 -6.64
C ALA A 3 -14.07 71.48 -7.93
N ILE A 4 -15.37 71.74 -7.81
CA ILE A 4 -16.25 72.05 -8.94
C ILE A 4 -16.37 73.56 -9.03
N THR A 5 -15.81 74.15 -10.08
CA THR A 5 -15.89 75.60 -10.31
C THR A 5 -17.07 75.90 -11.22
N ALA A 6 -18.04 76.66 -10.71
CA ALA A 6 -19.13 77.21 -11.52
C ALA A 6 -18.70 78.52 -12.18
N SER A 7 -19.04 78.70 -13.46
CA SER A 7 -18.80 79.94 -14.21
C SER A 7 -19.80 80.09 -15.35
N GLY A 8 -19.88 81.30 -15.95
CA GLY A 8 -20.63 81.53 -17.19
C GLY A 8 -22.16 81.60 -17.06
N ALA A 9 -22.70 82.00 -15.90
CA ALA A 9 -24.14 82.16 -15.73
C ALA A 9 -24.71 83.20 -16.72
N ALA A 10 -25.62 82.76 -17.59
CA ALA A 10 -26.36 83.62 -18.51
C ALA A 10 -27.69 84.04 -17.88
N SER A 11 -27.99 85.34 -17.87
CA SER A 11 -29.31 85.87 -17.46
C SER A 11 -29.86 86.83 -18.50
N SER A 12 -31.18 86.99 -18.56
CA SER A 12 -31.86 87.95 -19.44
C SER A 12 -31.73 89.41 -18.97
N ALA A 13 -31.13 89.67 -17.80
CA ALA A 13 -30.88 91.01 -17.25
C ALA A 13 -29.59 91.04 -16.39
N PRO A 14 -28.40 90.85 -16.99
CA PRO A 14 -27.15 90.65 -16.24
C PRO A 14 -26.66 91.90 -15.50
N ALA A 15 -27.19 93.08 -15.81
CA ALA A 15 -26.78 94.35 -15.19
C ALA A 15 -27.38 94.59 -13.79
N ASN A 16 -28.37 93.80 -13.37
CA ASN A 16 -29.12 94.05 -12.11
C ASN A 16 -28.74 93.12 -10.95
N TYR A 17 -27.79 92.19 -11.14
CA TYR A 17 -27.39 91.21 -10.12
C TYR A 17 -25.88 91.05 -10.05
N THR A 18 -25.34 90.92 -8.83
CA THR A 18 -23.98 90.40 -8.60
C THR A 18 -24.07 88.88 -8.47
N ILE A 19 -23.42 88.14 -9.38
CA ILE A 19 -23.40 86.68 -9.35
C ILE A 19 -22.17 86.22 -8.56
N ALA A 20 -22.42 85.53 -7.45
CA ALA A 20 -21.38 84.86 -6.67
C ALA A 20 -21.41 83.36 -6.95
N TYR A 21 -20.30 82.82 -7.44
CA TYR A 21 -20.14 81.38 -7.66
C TYR A 21 -19.59 80.75 -6.39
N GLN A 22 -20.31 79.77 -5.84
CA GLN A 22 -19.80 78.96 -4.75
C GLN A 22 -19.21 77.67 -5.34
N PRO A 23 -17.96 77.32 -4.98
CA PRO A 23 -17.37 76.08 -5.44
C PRO A 23 -18.10 74.88 -4.82
N GLY A 24 -18.45 73.91 -5.66
CA GLY A 24 -18.88 72.60 -5.20
C GLY A 24 -17.68 71.69 -4.90
N THR A 25 -17.93 70.53 -4.29
CA THR A 25 -16.91 69.50 -4.08
C THR A 25 -17.36 68.20 -4.76
N LEU A 26 -16.47 67.62 -5.57
CA LEU A 26 -16.59 66.26 -6.10
C LEU A 26 -15.77 65.31 -5.24
N THR A 27 -16.41 64.30 -4.67
CA THR A 27 -15.73 63.18 -4.01
C THR A 27 -15.74 62.00 -4.96
N ILE A 28 -14.59 61.35 -5.11
CA ILE A 28 -14.46 60.07 -5.83
C ILE A 28 -14.18 59.02 -4.76
N ASP A 29 -15.10 58.08 -4.63
CA ASP A 29 -14.95 56.98 -3.69
C ASP A 29 -14.11 55.87 -4.33
N PRO A 30 -13.32 55.11 -3.53
CA PRO A 30 -12.58 53.96 -4.04
C PRO A 30 -13.51 52.94 -4.70
N ALA A 31 -13.10 52.38 -5.84
CA ALA A 31 -13.83 51.29 -6.48
C ALA A 31 -13.68 49.99 -5.66
N ALA A 32 -14.66 49.10 -5.75
CA ALA A 32 -14.55 47.78 -5.10
C ALA A 32 -13.61 46.87 -5.90
N LEU A 33 -12.65 46.22 -5.22
CA LEU A 33 -11.80 45.17 -5.78
C LEU A 33 -11.90 43.93 -4.89
N THR A 34 -12.23 42.78 -5.48
CA THR A 34 -12.17 41.49 -4.79
C THR A 34 -10.96 40.71 -5.28
N VAL A 35 -10.13 40.23 -4.36
CA VAL A 35 -9.02 39.31 -4.62
C VAL A 35 -9.35 37.97 -3.95
N THR A 36 -9.49 36.91 -4.72
CA THR A 36 -9.86 35.58 -4.23
C THR A 36 -8.70 34.62 -4.42
N ALA A 37 -8.22 34.02 -3.34
CA ALA A 37 -7.26 32.91 -3.44
C ALA A 37 -7.94 31.72 -4.13
N LEU A 38 -7.22 31.07 -5.05
CA LEU A 38 -7.72 29.88 -5.73
C LEU A 38 -7.50 28.65 -4.86
N ASN A 39 -8.39 27.67 -4.99
CA ASN A 39 -8.24 26.38 -4.32
C ASN A 39 -6.98 25.66 -4.83
N GLN A 40 -6.29 24.97 -3.94
CA GLN A 40 -5.08 24.20 -4.24
C GLN A 40 -5.17 22.81 -3.61
N THR A 41 -4.27 21.91 -4.00
CA THR A 41 -4.13 20.59 -3.39
C THR A 41 -2.70 20.34 -2.94
N SER A 42 -2.53 19.46 -1.96
CA SER A 42 -1.25 18.91 -1.55
C SER A 42 -1.46 17.46 -1.11
N THR A 43 -0.39 16.71 -0.92
CA THR A 43 -0.46 15.32 -0.43
C THR A 43 0.10 15.25 0.98
N TYR A 44 -0.51 14.45 1.84
CA TYR A 44 -0.01 14.23 3.19
C TYR A 44 1.49 13.90 3.21
N GLY A 45 2.26 14.57 4.08
CA GLY A 45 3.72 14.47 4.11
C GLY A 45 4.46 15.53 3.29
N GLN A 46 3.78 16.23 2.38
CA GLN A 46 4.38 17.29 1.57
C GLN A 46 4.06 18.67 2.15
N VAL A 47 5.05 19.56 2.16
CA VAL A 47 4.81 20.96 2.51
C VAL A 47 3.93 21.57 1.40
N PRO A 48 2.78 22.18 1.72
CA PRO A 48 1.95 22.82 0.71
C PRO A 48 2.72 23.91 -0.05
N ASP A 49 2.64 23.88 -1.38
CA ASP A 49 3.16 24.92 -2.27
C ASP A 49 1.98 25.67 -2.89
N LEU A 50 1.81 26.93 -2.52
CA LEU A 50 0.72 27.79 -3.01
C LEU A 50 1.11 28.58 -4.26
N GLY A 51 2.40 28.56 -4.63
CA GLY A 51 2.94 29.43 -5.68
C GLY A 51 2.69 30.93 -5.43
N THR A 52 2.79 31.72 -6.50
CA THR A 52 2.60 33.19 -6.44
C THR A 52 1.44 33.69 -7.31
N SER A 53 0.75 32.78 -8.01
CA SER A 53 -0.28 33.11 -9.02
C SER A 53 -1.63 32.44 -8.76
N ALA A 54 -1.78 31.71 -7.66
CA ALA A 54 -3.04 31.04 -7.30
C ALA A 54 -4.07 32.02 -6.72
N TYR A 55 -4.42 33.06 -7.46
CA TYR A 55 -5.44 34.03 -7.11
C TYR A 55 -6.21 34.51 -8.35
N SER A 56 -7.37 35.11 -8.13
CA SER A 56 -8.18 35.79 -9.14
C SER A 56 -8.62 37.16 -8.63
N THR A 57 -8.92 38.08 -9.55
CA THR A 57 -9.32 39.45 -9.22
C THR A 57 -10.59 39.84 -9.97
N SER A 58 -11.48 40.57 -9.31
CA SER A 58 -12.71 41.11 -9.90
C SER A 58 -12.92 42.56 -9.49
N GLY A 59 -13.23 43.44 -10.45
CA GLY A 59 -13.49 44.86 -10.22
C GLY A 59 -12.41 45.83 -10.72
N LEU A 60 -11.30 45.33 -11.28
CA LEU A 60 -10.28 46.18 -11.92
C LEU A 60 -10.86 46.90 -13.15
N VAL A 61 -10.54 48.19 -13.27
CA VAL A 61 -10.94 49.06 -14.38
C VAL A 61 -9.76 49.90 -14.86
N ASN A 62 -9.92 50.65 -15.94
CA ASN A 62 -8.95 51.65 -16.42
C ASN A 62 -7.53 51.13 -16.70
N GLY A 63 -7.37 49.83 -16.95
CA GLY A 63 -6.06 49.21 -17.18
C GLY A 63 -5.23 49.00 -15.90
N ASP A 64 -5.82 49.15 -14.72
CA ASP A 64 -5.19 48.81 -13.45
C ASP A 64 -4.93 47.29 -13.34
N THR A 65 -3.92 46.92 -12.55
CA THR A 65 -3.43 45.53 -12.51
C THR A 65 -3.15 45.06 -11.10
N VAL A 66 -3.23 43.74 -10.89
CA VAL A 66 -2.66 43.04 -9.73
C VAL A 66 -1.58 42.08 -10.23
N SER A 67 -0.33 42.37 -9.90
CA SER A 67 0.85 41.60 -10.30
C SER A 67 1.37 40.64 -9.24
N GLY A 68 0.83 40.69 -8.02
CA GLY A 68 1.15 39.72 -6.98
C GLY A 68 0.20 39.78 -5.80
N VAL A 69 0.05 38.66 -5.11
CA VAL A 69 -0.75 38.51 -3.88
C VAL A 69 0.02 37.60 -2.93
N THR A 70 0.07 37.94 -1.66
CA THR A 70 0.59 37.04 -0.63
C THR A 70 -0.47 36.00 -0.31
N LEU A 71 -0.15 34.74 -0.60
CA LEU A 71 -0.96 33.57 -0.27
C LEU A 71 -0.33 32.83 0.92
N ALA A 72 -1.14 32.48 1.91
CA ALA A 72 -0.67 31.77 3.09
C ALA A 72 -1.66 30.70 3.53
N THR A 73 -1.15 29.64 4.13
CA THR A 73 -1.93 28.62 4.83
C THR A 73 -1.25 28.26 6.14
N ALA A 74 -2.02 27.86 7.14
CA ALA A 74 -1.49 27.31 8.39
C ALA A 74 -1.09 25.83 8.24
N ALA A 75 -1.48 25.19 7.13
CA ALA A 75 -1.16 23.80 6.87
C ALA A 75 0.35 23.58 6.67
N THR A 76 0.85 22.45 7.16
CA THR A 76 2.24 22.01 7.02
C THR A 76 2.27 20.60 6.44
N GLY A 77 3.46 20.07 6.14
CA GLY A 77 3.58 18.66 5.70
C GLY A 77 3.12 17.62 6.73
N LYS A 78 2.87 18.02 7.99
CA LYS A 78 2.30 17.16 9.04
C LYS A 78 0.80 17.33 9.25
N SER A 79 0.18 18.31 8.59
CA SER A 79 -1.27 18.54 8.69
C SER A 79 -2.02 17.33 8.15
N ALA A 80 -3.03 16.86 8.88
CA ALA A 80 -3.82 15.69 8.52
C ALA A 80 -4.59 15.89 7.20
N VAL A 81 -5.02 14.79 6.57
CA VAL A 81 -5.90 14.83 5.40
C VAL A 81 -7.16 15.65 5.72
N GLY A 82 -7.53 16.54 4.80
CA GLY A 82 -8.66 17.44 4.99
C GLY A 82 -8.50 18.78 4.29
N ASN A 83 -9.36 19.73 4.65
CA ASN A 83 -9.41 21.07 4.06
C ASN A 83 -8.86 22.12 5.02
N TYR A 84 -8.08 23.06 4.48
CA TYR A 84 -7.46 24.17 5.19
C TYR A 84 -7.66 25.47 4.40
N ASP A 85 -7.67 26.60 5.08
CA ASP A 85 -7.82 27.88 4.40
C ASP A 85 -6.51 28.31 3.73
N ILE A 86 -6.68 28.95 2.56
CA ILE A 86 -5.65 29.75 1.90
C ILE A 86 -6.09 31.20 2.01
N THR A 87 -5.35 32.01 2.76
CA THR A 87 -5.63 33.44 2.90
C THR A 87 -4.88 34.22 1.83
N ALA A 88 -5.60 35.15 1.19
CA ALA A 88 -5.01 36.15 0.31
C ALA A 88 -4.80 37.46 1.08
N SER A 89 -3.69 38.14 0.83
CA SER A 89 -3.38 39.43 1.41
C SER A 89 -2.37 40.20 0.57
N ALA A 90 -2.15 41.47 0.92
CA ALA A 90 -1.07 42.31 0.37
C ALA A 90 -0.98 42.28 -1.16
N ALA A 91 -2.11 42.53 -1.85
CA ALA A 91 -2.13 42.68 -3.30
C ALA A 91 -1.18 43.81 -3.76
N GLN A 92 -0.38 43.52 -4.77
CA GLN A 92 0.58 44.44 -5.40
C GLN A 92 0.19 44.64 -6.86
N GLY A 93 0.43 45.83 -7.40
CA GLY A 93 0.13 46.16 -8.79
C GLY A 93 -0.03 47.65 -9.03
N SER A 94 -0.59 48.02 -10.18
CA SER A 94 -0.81 49.43 -10.56
C SER A 94 -2.22 49.90 -10.21
N GLY A 95 -2.35 51.11 -9.67
CA GLY A 95 -3.64 51.76 -9.41
C GLY A 95 -4.38 51.30 -8.15
N LEU A 96 -3.81 50.38 -7.35
CA LEU A 96 -4.50 49.77 -6.20
C LEU A 96 -4.90 50.74 -5.08
N SER A 97 -4.27 51.92 -4.98
CA SER A 97 -4.69 52.98 -4.04
C SER A 97 -6.09 53.53 -4.34
N ASN A 98 -6.63 53.29 -5.53
CA ASN A 98 -7.96 53.73 -5.95
C ASN A 98 -9.05 52.71 -5.59
N TYR A 99 -8.71 51.61 -4.89
CA TYR A 99 -9.63 50.52 -4.59
C TYR A 99 -9.78 50.26 -3.10
N ALA A 100 -11.00 49.92 -2.68
CA ALA A 100 -11.26 49.23 -1.43
C ALA A 100 -11.14 47.72 -1.67
N VAL A 101 -10.01 47.14 -1.26
CA VAL A 101 -9.69 45.73 -1.53
C VAL A 101 -10.30 44.80 -0.48
N THR A 102 -11.08 43.82 -0.94
CA THR A 102 -11.59 42.72 -0.13
C THR A 102 -10.90 41.42 -0.53
N TYR A 103 -10.42 40.67 0.45
CA TYR A 103 -9.78 39.37 0.23
C TYR A 103 -10.74 38.24 0.58
N GLN A 104 -10.85 37.26 -0.32
CA GLN A 104 -11.60 36.03 -0.09
C GLN A 104 -10.65 34.84 -0.03
N PRO A 105 -10.85 33.94 0.95
CA PRO A 105 -10.00 32.75 1.07
C PRO A 105 -10.31 31.74 -0.03
N GLY A 106 -9.31 30.92 -0.33
CA GLY A 106 -9.45 29.67 -1.06
C GLY A 106 -9.33 28.48 -0.11
N THR A 107 -9.50 27.27 -0.62
CA THR A 107 -9.32 26.02 0.14
C THR A 107 -8.11 25.25 -0.37
N LEU A 108 -7.21 24.88 0.54
CA LEU A 108 -6.20 23.85 0.34
C LEU A 108 -6.78 22.50 0.77
N THR A 109 -6.82 21.53 -0.14
CA THR A 109 -7.16 20.14 0.20
C THR A 109 -5.88 19.31 0.31
N ILE A 110 -5.65 18.69 1.48
CA ILE A 110 -4.60 17.69 1.66
C ILE A 110 -5.18 16.32 1.38
N ASP A 111 -4.72 15.71 0.29
CA ASP A 111 -5.09 14.36 -0.13
C ASP A 111 -4.29 13.29 0.63
N PRO A 112 -4.85 12.08 0.82
CA PRO A 112 -4.12 10.97 1.43
C PRO A 112 -2.82 10.62 0.68
N ALA A 113 -1.76 10.31 1.43
CA ALA A 113 -0.56 9.73 0.85
C ALA A 113 -0.79 8.26 0.49
N ALA A 114 -0.05 7.75 -0.50
CA ALA A 114 -0.08 6.33 -0.81
C ALA A 114 0.69 5.53 0.25
N LEU A 115 0.08 4.46 0.77
CA LEU A 115 0.75 3.47 1.62
C LEU A 115 0.56 2.07 1.02
N THR A 116 1.64 1.38 0.75
CA THR A 116 1.61 -0.02 0.32
C THR A 116 2.01 -0.92 1.49
N VAL A 117 1.18 -1.91 1.81
CA VAL A 117 1.45 -2.98 2.77
C VAL A 117 1.54 -4.29 2.01
N THR A 118 2.69 -4.97 2.08
CA THR A 118 2.93 -6.22 1.34
C THR A 118 3.13 -7.36 2.32
N ALA A 119 2.34 -8.43 2.20
CA ALA A 119 2.62 -9.67 2.91
C ALA A 119 3.93 -10.29 2.39
N LEU A 120 4.79 -10.74 3.30
CA LEU A 120 6.03 -11.41 2.94
C LEU A 120 5.77 -12.89 2.64
N ASN A 121 6.56 -13.45 1.73
CA ASN A 121 6.50 -14.88 1.43
C ASN A 121 6.87 -15.69 2.67
N GLN A 122 6.19 -16.81 2.85
CA GLN A 122 6.42 -17.77 3.93
C GLN A 122 6.47 -19.20 3.38
N SER A 123 6.89 -20.14 4.21
CA SER A 123 6.77 -21.56 3.89
C SER A 123 6.19 -22.37 5.05
N SER A 124 5.61 -23.52 4.73
CA SER A 124 5.20 -24.55 5.67
C SER A 124 5.52 -25.92 5.09
N THR A 125 5.53 -26.96 5.90
CA THR A 125 5.69 -28.34 5.42
C THR A 125 4.34 -29.02 5.35
N TYR A 126 4.12 -29.86 4.35
CA TYR A 126 2.90 -30.67 4.24
C TYR A 126 2.62 -31.43 5.56
N GLY A 127 1.36 -31.40 6.01
CA GLY A 127 0.97 -31.93 7.32
C GLY A 127 0.99 -30.90 8.45
N GLN A 128 1.64 -29.75 8.28
CA GLN A 128 1.71 -28.69 9.30
C GLN A 128 0.79 -27.53 8.94
N ALA A 129 0.02 -27.06 9.92
CA ALA A 129 -0.77 -25.85 9.76
C ALA A 129 0.18 -24.65 9.49
N PRO A 130 -0.06 -23.86 8.43
CA PRO A 130 0.75 -22.68 8.17
C PRO A 130 0.71 -21.70 9.35
N ASP A 131 1.88 -21.21 9.77
CA ASP A 131 2.02 -20.14 10.75
C ASP A 131 2.58 -18.89 10.04
N LEU A 132 1.76 -17.85 9.94
CA LEU A 132 2.12 -16.60 9.27
C LEU A 132 2.71 -15.57 10.25
N GLY A 133 2.65 -15.83 11.56
CA GLY A 133 2.99 -14.86 12.59
C GLY A 133 2.23 -13.54 12.46
N THR A 134 2.78 -12.49 13.10
CA THR A 134 2.19 -11.14 13.10
C THR A 134 3.08 -10.09 12.44
N SER A 135 4.26 -10.48 11.94
CA SER A 135 5.30 -9.56 11.44
C SER A 135 5.77 -9.89 10.02
N ALA A 136 5.17 -10.87 9.35
CA ALA A 136 5.50 -11.26 7.98
C ALA A 136 4.91 -10.27 6.95
N TYR A 137 5.24 -8.98 7.09
CA TYR A 137 4.82 -7.92 6.18
C TYR A 137 5.90 -6.85 6.03
N SER A 138 5.82 -6.05 4.98
CA SER A 138 6.62 -4.84 4.78
C SER A 138 5.72 -3.66 4.38
N THR A 139 6.22 -2.44 4.53
CA THR A 139 5.48 -1.21 4.25
C THR A 139 6.32 -0.22 3.46
N SER A 140 5.69 0.52 2.55
CA SER A 140 6.33 1.60 1.79
C SER A 140 5.40 2.80 1.66
N GLY A 141 5.93 4.02 1.82
CA GLY A 141 5.18 5.27 1.71
C GLY A 141 4.87 5.99 3.03
N LEU A 142 5.26 5.41 4.18
CA LEU A 142 5.14 6.09 5.47
C LEU A 142 6.00 7.37 5.51
N VAL A 143 5.46 8.42 6.10
CA VAL A 143 6.06 9.75 6.24
C VAL A 143 5.81 10.26 7.66
N ASN A 144 6.40 11.39 8.04
CA ASN A 144 6.12 12.05 9.32
C ASN A 144 6.39 11.24 10.61
N GLY A 145 7.06 10.09 10.51
CA GLY A 145 7.26 9.18 11.64
C GLY A 145 6.05 8.29 11.95
N ASP A 146 5.09 8.21 11.04
CA ASP A 146 3.95 7.31 11.15
C ASP A 146 4.38 5.84 11.08
N THR A 147 3.56 4.95 11.65
CA THR A 147 3.94 3.55 11.87
C THR A 147 2.81 2.60 11.52
N VAL A 148 3.19 1.40 11.08
CA VAL A 148 2.31 0.23 11.03
C VAL A 148 2.83 -0.77 12.06
N SER A 149 2.06 -0.99 13.12
CA SER A 149 2.39 -1.87 14.25
C SER A 149 1.76 -3.25 14.16
N GLY A 150 0.86 -3.47 13.20
CA GLY A 150 0.26 -4.78 12.96
C GLY A 150 -0.50 -4.84 11.64
N VAL A 151 -0.57 -6.04 11.07
CA VAL A 151 -1.29 -6.36 9.84
C VAL A 151 -1.93 -7.73 10.03
N THR A 152 -3.18 -7.88 9.62
CA THR A 152 -3.83 -9.19 9.56
C THR A 152 -3.34 -9.93 8.33
N LEU A 153 -2.66 -11.05 8.54
CA LEU A 153 -2.19 -11.95 7.50
C LEU A 153 -3.06 -13.21 7.49
N ALA A 154 -3.49 -13.63 6.30
CA ALA A 154 -4.36 -14.80 6.16
C ALA A 154 -4.02 -15.59 4.90
N THR A 155 -4.17 -16.92 4.99
CA THR A 155 -4.10 -17.84 3.87
C THR A 155 -5.27 -18.83 3.95
N ALA A 156 -5.75 -19.30 2.80
CA ALA A 156 -6.72 -20.39 2.75
C ALA A 156 -6.07 -21.77 2.93
N ALA A 157 -4.74 -21.84 2.88
CA ALA A 157 -4.02 -23.09 3.04
C ALA A 157 -4.11 -23.62 4.48
N THR A 158 -4.18 -24.94 4.62
CA THR A 158 -4.21 -25.65 5.90
C THR A 158 -3.12 -26.72 5.92
N GLY A 159 -2.92 -27.41 7.04
CA GLY A 159 -1.98 -28.54 7.09
C GLY A 159 -2.33 -29.71 6.16
N LYS A 160 -3.55 -29.72 5.57
CA LYS A 160 -3.97 -30.71 4.56
C LYS A 160 -3.82 -30.23 3.12
N SER A 161 -3.51 -28.96 2.91
CA SER A 161 -3.28 -28.41 1.57
C SER A 161 -2.09 -29.10 0.94
N ALA A 162 -2.20 -29.45 -0.34
CA ALA A 162 -1.15 -30.14 -1.09
C ALA A 162 0.13 -29.29 -1.22
N VAL A 163 1.23 -29.93 -1.59
CA VAL A 163 2.46 -29.22 -1.95
C VAL A 163 2.19 -28.25 -3.10
N GLY A 164 2.67 -27.01 -2.95
CA GLY A 164 2.42 -25.95 -3.93
C GLY A 164 2.46 -24.56 -3.33
N ASN A 165 2.01 -23.57 -4.12
CA ASN A 165 1.98 -22.17 -3.73
C ASN A 165 0.54 -21.70 -3.47
N TYR A 166 0.38 -20.90 -2.43
CA TYR A 166 -0.88 -20.33 -1.97
C TYR A 166 -0.70 -18.86 -1.65
N ASP A 167 -1.75 -18.05 -1.78
CA ASP A 167 -1.66 -16.64 -1.44
C ASP A 167 -1.64 -16.42 0.08
N ILE A 168 -0.87 -15.42 0.50
CA ILE A 168 -0.95 -14.77 1.80
C ILE A 168 -1.53 -13.39 1.54
N THR A 169 -2.73 -13.14 2.05
CA THR A 169 -3.40 -11.85 1.97
C THR A 169 -3.07 -11.00 3.18
N ALA A 170 -2.78 -9.72 2.93
CA ALA A 170 -2.62 -8.70 3.96
C ALA A 170 -3.89 -7.85 4.05
N SER A 171 -4.29 -7.47 5.26
CA SER A 171 -5.43 -6.59 5.50
C SER A 171 -5.35 -5.91 6.86
N ALA A 172 -6.26 -4.97 7.12
CA ALA A 172 -6.48 -4.36 8.43
C ALA A 172 -5.20 -3.87 9.13
N ALA A 173 -4.39 -3.07 8.42
CA ALA A 173 -3.22 -2.44 9.01
C ALA A 173 -3.60 -1.57 10.21
N GLN A 174 -2.84 -1.70 11.28
CA GLN A 174 -2.98 -0.96 12.53
C GLN A 174 -1.70 -0.17 12.81
N GLY A 175 -1.83 0.99 13.44
CA GLY A 175 -0.69 1.84 13.76
C GLY A 175 -1.09 3.30 13.96
N SER A 176 -0.12 4.21 13.86
CA SER A 176 -0.32 5.65 14.03
C SER A 176 -0.38 6.36 12.68
N GLY A 177 -1.29 7.34 12.55
CA GLY A 177 -1.38 8.21 11.36
C GLY A 177 -2.05 7.59 10.13
N LEU A 178 -2.48 6.32 10.19
CA LEU A 178 -3.00 5.58 9.03
C LEU A 178 -4.27 6.18 8.38
N SER A 179 -5.02 7.02 9.10
CA SER A 179 -6.15 7.76 8.52
C SER A 179 -5.75 8.75 7.43
N ASN A 180 -4.46 9.12 7.36
CA ASN A 180 -3.93 10.03 6.36
C ASN A 180 -3.42 9.31 5.09
N TYR A 181 -3.69 8.01 4.96
CA TYR A 181 -3.18 7.20 3.86
C TYR A 181 -4.29 6.50 3.08
N ALA A 182 -4.11 6.42 1.78
CA ALA A 182 -4.80 5.46 0.93
C ALA A 182 -4.00 4.15 0.95
N VAL A 183 -4.48 3.17 1.73
CA VAL A 183 -3.77 1.91 1.95
C VAL A 183 -4.08 0.90 0.85
N THR A 184 -3.04 0.39 0.19
CA THR A 184 -3.11 -0.72 -0.76
C THR A 184 -2.41 -1.94 -0.17
N TYR A 185 -3.06 -3.11 -0.25
CA TYR A 185 -2.51 -4.37 0.22
C TYR A 185 -2.04 -5.22 -0.96
N GLN A 186 -0.83 -5.78 -0.86
CA GLN A 186 -0.28 -6.71 -1.82
C GLN A 186 -0.09 -8.09 -1.19
N PRO A 187 -0.46 -9.17 -1.90
CA PRO A 187 -0.30 -10.51 -1.38
C PRO A 187 1.18 -10.93 -1.38
N GLY A 188 1.50 -11.86 -0.49
CA GLY A 188 2.71 -12.68 -0.53
C GLY A 188 2.36 -14.11 -0.94
N THR A 189 3.36 -14.97 -1.03
CA THR A 189 3.20 -16.38 -1.37
C THR A 189 3.58 -17.27 -0.18
N LEU A 190 2.70 -18.17 0.21
CA LEU A 190 3.00 -19.31 1.05
C LEU A 190 3.37 -20.51 0.17
N THR A 191 4.57 -21.06 0.37
CA THR A 191 4.97 -22.32 -0.26
C THR A 191 4.80 -23.47 0.74
N ILE A 192 4.01 -24.49 0.37
CA ILE A 192 3.95 -25.75 1.10
C ILE A 192 4.98 -26.70 0.50
N ASP A 193 6.02 -26.99 1.27
CA ASP A 193 7.09 -27.91 0.92
C ASP A 193 6.69 -29.37 1.19
N PRO A 194 7.22 -30.34 0.43
CA PRO A 194 6.97 -31.76 0.68
C PRO A 194 7.39 -32.19 2.10
N ALA A 195 6.58 -33.04 2.71
CA ALA A 195 6.96 -33.70 3.96
C ALA A 195 8.00 -34.81 3.69
N ALA A 196 8.85 -35.09 4.68
CA ALA A 196 9.76 -36.22 4.58
C ALA A 196 8.99 -37.55 4.75
N LEU A 197 9.20 -38.49 3.85
CA LEU A 197 8.72 -39.87 3.98
C LEU A 197 9.89 -40.82 3.85
N THR A 198 10.08 -41.70 4.82
CA THR A 198 11.12 -42.74 4.76
C THR A 198 10.46 -44.11 4.65
N VAL A 199 10.87 -44.86 3.62
CA VAL A 199 10.49 -46.26 3.40
C VAL A 199 11.74 -47.11 3.61
N THR A 200 11.71 -48.01 4.59
CA THR A 200 12.86 -48.85 4.96
C THR A 200 12.54 -50.30 4.60
N ALA A 201 13.34 -50.92 3.74
CA ALA A 201 13.29 -52.37 3.59
C ALA A 201 13.75 -53.02 4.90
N LEU A 202 12.94 -53.93 5.43
CA LEU A 202 13.28 -54.64 6.67
C LEU A 202 14.25 -55.78 6.37
N ASN A 203 15.12 -56.08 7.33
CA ASN A 203 16.01 -57.23 7.23
C ASN A 203 15.20 -58.53 7.12
N GLN A 204 15.64 -59.43 6.25
CA GLN A 204 15.01 -60.73 6.01
C GLN A 204 16.04 -61.86 6.11
N SER A 205 15.55 -63.09 6.15
CA SER A 205 16.39 -64.29 6.06
C SER A 205 15.81 -65.28 5.05
N SER A 206 16.68 -65.98 4.33
CA SER A 206 16.31 -67.15 3.50
C SER A 206 17.19 -68.33 3.88
N THR A 207 16.74 -69.56 3.63
CA THR A 207 17.59 -70.75 3.80
C THR A 207 18.34 -71.02 2.50
N TYR A 208 19.61 -71.41 2.58
CA TYR A 208 20.38 -71.86 1.41
C TYR A 208 19.61 -72.91 0.58
N GLY A 209 19.57 -72.72 -0.74
CA GLY A 209 18.77 -73.53 -1.66
C GLY A 209 17.37 -72.99 -1.94
N GLN A 210 16.84 -72.08 -1.11
CA GLN A 210 15.52 -71.49 -1.27
C GLN A 210 15.59 -70.08 -1.88
N ALA A 211 14.69 -69.81 -2.83
CA ALA A 211 14.56 -68.46 -3.37
C ALA A 211 14.10 -67.48 -2.27
N PRO A 212 14.75 -66.31 -2.13
CA PRO A 212 14.30 -65.29 -1.18
C PRO A 212 12.87 -64.84 -1.48
N SER A 213 12.05 -64.70 -0.42
CA SER A 213 10.68 -64.20 -0.51
C SER A 213 10.60 -62.84 0.17
N LEU A 214 10.32 -61.80 -0.62
CA LEU A 214 10.09 -60.43 -0.12
C LEU A 214 8.61 -60.13 -0.32
N ASP A 215 7.83 -60.18 0.75
CA ASP A 215 6.39 -59.89 0.70
C ASP A 215 6.08 -58.45 1.13
N GLY A 216 4.80 -58.07 1.09
CA GLY A 216 4.34 -56.73 1.45
C GLY A 216 4.53 -56.33 2.91
N SER A 217 5.03 -57.23 3.78
CA SER A 217 5.39 -56.94 5.17
C SER A 217 6.90 -56.66 5.36
N ALA A 218 7.72 -56.86 4.33
CA ALA A 218 9.17 -56.70 4.39
C ALA A 218 9.66 -55.23 4.27
N TYR A 219 8.81 -54.26 4.65
CA TYR A 219 9.19 -52.85 4.75
C TYR A 219 8.48 -52.15 5.92
N SER A 220 9.04 -51.03 6.38
CA SER A 220 8.38 -50.08 7.29
C SER A 220 8.34 -48.68 6.68
N VAL A 221 7.41 -47.87 7.15
CA VAL A 221 7.23 -46.48 6.68
C VAL A 221 7.11 -45.55 7.87
N THR A 222 7.77 -44.39 7.78
CA THR A 222 7.68 -43.32 8.77
C THR A 222 7.51 -41.97 8.07
N GLY A 223 6.63 -41.13 8.60
CA GLY A 223 6.42 -39.75 8.11
C GLY A 223 5.08 -39.50 7.43
N LEU A 224 4.23 -40.52 7.23
CA LEU A 224 2.87 -40.32 6.73
C LEU A 224 2.07 -39.43 7.70
N VAL A 225 1.38 -38.44 7.15
CA VAL A 225 0.51 -37.50 7.85
C VAL A 225 -0.86 -37.46 7.17
N ASN A 226 -1.83 -36.74 7.75
CA ASN A 226 -3.14 -36.49 7.16
C ASN A 226 -3.99 -37.72 6.77
N GLY A 227 -3.64 -38.91 7.26
CA GLY A 227 -4.31 -40.16 6.91
C GLY A 227 -3.88 -40.71 5.54
N ASP A 228 -2.78 -40.22 4.98
CA ASP A 228 -2.19 -40.78 3.77
C ASP A 228 -1.72 -42.22 3.99
N THR A 229 -1.68 -42.97 2.90
CA THR A 229 -1.45 -44.41 2.95
C THR A 229 -0.38 -44.83 1.97
N LEU A 230 0.34 -45.88 2.34
CA LEU A 230 1.24 -46.63 1.47
C LEU A 230 0.61 -48.00 1.25
N SER A 231 0.31 -48.33 -0.02
CA SER A 231 -0.35 -49.59 -0.42
C SER A 231 0.61 -50.59 -1.06
N GLY A 232 1.82 -50.16 -1.43
CA GLY A 232 2.83 -51.05 -1.99
C GLY A 232 4.21 -50.41 -2.10
N VAL A 233 5.23 -51.26 -2.07
CA VAL A 233 6.65 -50.92 -2.28
C VAL A 233 7.26 -52.05 -3.10
N THR A 234 8.06 -51.71 -4.10
CA THR A 234 8.86 -52.69 -4.82
C THR A 234 10.11 -53.00 -4.01
N LEU A 235 10.21 -54.24 -3.53
CA LEU A 235 11.40 -54.77 -2.84
C LEU A 235 12.19 -55.67 -3.78
N ALA A 236 13.51 -55.51 -3.80
CA ALA A 236 14.39 -56.30 -4.63
C ALA A 236 15.66 -56.70 -3.89
N THR A 237 16.20 -57.87 -4.24
CA THR A 237 17.52 -58.32 -3.81
C THR A 237 18.21 -58.99 -4.99
N ALA A 238 19.54 -58.91 -5.05
CA ALA A 238 20.31 -59.64 -6.06
C ALA A 238 20.49 -61.12 -5.71
N ALA A 239 20.14 -61.53 -4.49
CA ALA A 239 20.32 -62.90 -4.04
C ALA A 239 19.29 -63.86 -4.67
N THR A 240 19.71 -65.08 -4.95
CA THR A 240 18.86 -66.17 -5.48
C THR A 240 18.99 -67.39 -4.58
N GLY A 241 18.19 -68.43 -4.81
CA GLY A 241 18.35 -69.71 -4.08
C GLY A 241 19.70 -70.41 -4.29
N ARG A 242 20.52 -69.93 -5.23
CA ARG A 242 21.89 -70.42 -5.49
C ARG A 242 22.98 -69.51 -4.92
N SER A 243 22.61 -68.39 -4.31
CA SER A 243 23.56 -67.50 -3.65
C SER A 243 24.19 -68.19 -2.45
N ALA A 244 25.46 -67.89 -2.19
CA ALA A 244 26.18 -68.43 -1.03
C ALA A 244 25.60 -67.87 0.28
N VAL A 245 25.90 -68.54 1.40
CA VAL A 245 25.61 -68.03 2.74
C VAL A 245 26.30 -66.68 2.92
N GLY A 246 25.55 -65.68 3.39
CA GLY A 246 26.05 -64.31 3.49
C GLY A 246 24.95 -63.25 3.49
N ASN A 247 25.39 -61.98 3.46
CA ASN A 247 24.52 -60.81 3.52
C ASN A 247 24.37 -60.18 2.13
N TYR A 248 23.13 -59.85 1.78
CA TYR A 248 22.76 -59.23 0.51
C TYR A 248 21.82 -58.06 0.77
N ASP A 249 21.92 -56.99 -0.02
CA ASP A 249 21.01 -55.85 0.14
C ASP A 249 19.58 -56.21 -0.28
N ILE A 250 18.62 -55.62 0.44
CA ILE A 250 17.22 -55.50 0.05
C ILE A 250 16.97 -54.03 -0.25
N THR A 251 16.71 -53.69 -1.50
CA THR A 251 16.41 -52.31 -1.90
C THR A 251 14.89 -52.11 -1.96
N ALA A 252 14.45 -50.94 -1.49
CA ALA A 252 13.08 -50.48 -1.63
C ALA A 252 12.99 -49.41 -2.73
N SER A 253 11.91 -49.43 -3.50
CA SER A 253 11.65 -48.44 -4.55
C SER A 253 10.16 -48.38 -4.91
N ALA A 254 9.77 -47.42 -5.75
CA ALA A 254 8.44 -47.33 -6.35
C ALA A 254 7.29 -47.46 -5.34
N ALA A 255 7.33 -46.66 -4.27
CA ALA A 255 6.23 -46.49 -3.31
C ALA A 255 4.93 -46.13 -4.04
N GLN A 256 3.86 -46.84 -3.71
CA GLN A 256 2.51 -46.65 -4.25
C GLN A 256 1.55 -46.42 -3.08
N GLY A 257 0.59 -45.52 -3.26
CA GLY A 257 -0.31 -45.12 -2.19
C GLY A 257 -1.07 -43.84 -2.49
N SER A 258 -1.81 -43.34 -1.51
CA SER A 258 -2.54 -42.07 -1.59
C SER A 258 -1.71 -40.93 -1.01
N GLY A 259 -1.73 -39.75 -1.63
CA GLY A 259 -1.09 -38.55 -1.09
C GLY A 259 0.43 -38.47 -1.29
N LEU A 260 1.08 -39.50 -1.85
CA LEU A 260 2.54 -39.58 -2.00
C LEU A 260 3.18 -38.43 -2.81
N ALA A 261 2.41 -37.73 -3.65
CA ALA A 261 2.89 -36.54 -4.36
C ALA A 261 3.28 -35.38 -3.42
N ASN A 262 2.83 -35.41 -2.16
CA ASN A 262 3.14 -34.39 -1.16
C ASN A 262 4.38 -34.72 -0.31
N TYR A 263 5.13 -35.77 -0.67
CA TYR A 263 6.28 -36.23 0.11
C TYR A 263 7.56 -36.27 -0.71
N ALA A 264 8.67 -35.89 -0.08
CA ALA A 264 10.00 -36.25 -0.52
C ALA A 264 10.32 -37.65 0.01
N VAL A 265 10.21 -38.67 -0.85
CA VAL A 265 10.38 -40.08 -0.47
C VAL A 265 11.86 -40.48 -0.48
N THR A 266 12.34 -40.99 0.64
CA THR A 266 13.67 -41.59 0.80
C THR A 266 13.54 -43.08 1.05
N TYR A 267 14.35 -43.89 0.35
CA TYR A 267 14.39 -45.34 0.53
C TYR A 267 15.66 -45.75 1.27
N GLN A 268 15.50 -46.57 2.30
CA GLN A 268 16.61 -47.16 3.06
C GLN A 268 16.68 -48.67 2.80
N PRO A 269 17.87 -49.22 2.50
CA PRO A 269 18.01 -50.64 2.26
C PRO A 269 17.93 -51.44 3.56
N GLY A 270 17.49 -52.69 3.44
CA GLY A 270 17.61 -53.73 4.45
C GLY A 270 18.67 -54.75 4.05
N THR A 271 18.85 -55.78 4.88
CA THR A 271 19.77 -56.88 4.62
C THR A 271 19.03 -58.22 4.61
N LEU A 272 19.22 -58.99 3.55
CA LEU A 272 18.87 -60.40 3.46
C LEU A 272 20.06 -61.25 3.92
N THR A 273 19.84 -62.16 4.86
CA THR A 273 20.82 -63.18 5.27
C THR A 273 20.42 -64.55 4.69
N ILE A 274 21.34 -65.24 4.00
CA ILE A 274 21.18 -66.65 3.53
C ILE A 274 21.97 -67.60 4.41
#